data_AF-A0AAU3PYV9-F1
#
_entry.id   AF-A0AAU3PYV9-F1
#
_cell.length_a   1.000
_cell.length_b   1.000
_cell.length_c   1.000
_cell.angle_alpha   90.00
_cell.angle_beta   90.00
_cell.angle_gamma   90.00
#
_symmetry.space_group_name_H-M   'P 1'
#
loop_
_entity.id
_entity.type
_entity.pdbx_description
1 polymer ?
#
loop_
_entity_poly.entity_id
_entity_poly.type
_entity_poly.pdbx_seq_one_letter_code
_entity_poly.pdbx_strand_id
1 'polypeptide(L)'
;MPTYFHLNRGRPLTRGAVLGLGDHPATRSAFPTGVSPHGRRYLTGHFRVDVVDRTGITHVVADRDTGLELLWDWVRLNRYPNAPSRFQSIFAFETREDVTEFVTRYGGYDAGLWLVETDVEGFRADMSLMRAGPMQNCLRWADLYWSQQPRPRSGREAEFFGRTLWEVLLTPPVTVLTRVEL
;
A
#
# COMPACT_ATOMS: atom_id res chain seq x y z
N MET A 1 -18.38 -3.91 -13.16
CA MET A 1 -17.21 -4.19 -12.31
C MET A 1 -16.23 -3.06 -12.51
N PRO A 2 -15.86 -2.32 -11.45
CA PRO A 2 -14.84 -1.28 -11.56
C PRO A 2 -13.49 -1.87 -11.94
N THR A 3 -12.70 -1.10 -12.68
CA THR A 3 -11.39 -1.50 -13.21
C THR A 3 -10.29 -0.57 -12.73
N TYR A 4 -9.12 -1.13 -12.41
CA TYR A 4 -7.97 -0.39 -11.88
C TYR A 4 -6.67 -0.86 -12.50
N PHE A 5 -5.62 -0.05 -12.38
CA PHE A 5 -4.26 -0.38 -12.79
C PHE A 5 -3.50 -1.05 -11.65
N HIS A 6 -3.06 -2.28 -11.84
CA HIS A 6 -2.25 -3.04 -10.91
C HIS A 6 -0.81 -3.17 -11.43
N LEU A 7 0.15 -2.64 -10.66
CA LEU A 7 1.57 -2.79 -10.95
C LEU A 7 2.11 -4.10 -10.34
N ASN A 8 2.35 -5.10 -11.19
CA ASN A 8 2.84 -6.39 -10.75
C ASN A 8 4.38 -6.42 -10.65
N ARG A 9 4.88 -6.27 -9.42
CA ARG A 9 6.30 -6.40 -9.06
C ARG A 9 6.68 -7.81 -8.59
N GLY A 10 5.77 -8.77 -8.74
CA GLY A 10 5.91 -10.14 -8.26
C GLY A 10 6.16 -11.13 -9.39
N ARG A 11 5.58 -12.33 -9.24
CA ARG A 11 5.62 -13.36 -10.29
C ARG A 11 4.82 -12.89 -11.52
N PRO A 12 5.16 -13.34 -12.74
CA PRO A 12 4.40 -13.00 -13.93
C PRO A 12 2.90 -13.31 -13.77
N LEU A 13 2.05 -12.38 -14.21
CA LEU A 13 0.61 -12.57 -14.27
C LEU A 13 0.18 -13.00 -15.68
N THR A 14 -0.97 -13.66 -15.74
CA THR A 14 -1.64 -14.04 -16.98
C THR A 14 -3.06 -13.49 -16.96
N ARG A 15 -3.60 -13.18 -18.15
CA ARG A 15 -5.02 -12.82 -18.31
C ARG A 15 -5.92 -13.92 -17.74
N GLY A 16 -6.98 -13.52 -17.05
CA GLY A 16 -7.91 -14.41 -16.37
C GLY A 16 -7.42 -14.97 -15.03
N ALA A 17 -6.19 -14.66 -14.61
CA ALA A 17 -5.74 -15.01 -13.27
C ALA A 17 -6.56 -14.28 -12.21
N VAL A 18 -6.86 -14.96 -11.11
CA VAL A 18 -7.55 -14.37 -9.96
C VAL A 18 -6.56 -14.19 -8.82
N LEU A 19 -6.38 -12.95 -8.39
CA LEU A 19 -5.57 -12.58 -7.25
C LEU A 19 -6.40 -12.77 -5.98
N GLY A 20 -5.87 -13.56 -5.05
CA GLY A 20 -6.57 -14.00 -3.86
C GLY A 20 -5.75 -13.88 -2.58
N LEU A 21 -6.36 -14.30 -1.48
CA LEU A 21 -5.69 -14.50 -0.20
C LEU A 21 -5.05 -15.88 -0.16
N GLY A 22 -3.87 -15.96 0.46
CA GLY A 22 -3.22 -17.21 0.81
C GLY A 22 -3.31 -17.46 2.31
N ASP A 23 -3.59 -18.69 2.70
CA ASP A 23 -3.47 -19.11 4.10
C ASP A 23 -1.99 -19.18 4.51
N HIS A 24 -1.70 -18.69 5.70
CA HIS A 24 -0.36 -18.74 6.27
C HIS A 24 -0.46 -19.04 7.77
N PRO A 25 0.08 -20.19 8.26
CA PRO A 25 -0.14 -20.62 9.64
C PRO A 25 0.23 -19.57 10.69
N ALA A 26 1.32 -18.84 10.48
CA ALA A 26 1.80 -17.81 11.41
C ALA A 26 0.87 -16.58 11.51
N THR A 27 -0.04 -16.36 10.57
CA THR A 27 -0.91 -15.18 10.53
C THR A 27 -2.37 -15.50 10.80
N ARG A 28 -2.74 -16.79 10.92
CA ARG A 28 -4.13 -17.25 10.94
C ARG A 28 -4.95 -16.71 12.12
N SER A 29 -4.31 -16.47 13.27
CA SER A 29 -4.98 -15.88 14.43
C SER A 29 -5.46 -14.45 14.18
N ALA A 30 -4.70 -13.66 13.42
CA ALA A 30 -5.04 -12.28 13.08
C ALA A 30 -5.81 -12.17 11.75
N PHE A 31 -5.52 -13.05 10.79
CA PHE A 31 -6.08 -13.06 9.44
C PHE A 31 -6.58 -14.46 9.10
N PRO A 32 -7.73 -14.90 9.66
CA PRO A 32 -8.23 -16.27 9.50
C PRO A 32 -8.61 -16.61 8.05
N THR A 33 -8.94 -15.60 7.24
CA THR A 33 -9.23 -15.75 5.81
C THR A 33 -7.97 -15.66 4.92
N GLY A 34 -6.79 -15.53 5.52
CA GLY A 34 -5.52 -15.41 4.83
C GLY A 34 -5.08 -13.97 4.54
N VAL A 35 -3.91 -13.82 3.92
CA VAL A 35 -3.29 -12.55 3.58
C VAL A 35 -2.95 -12.48 2.10
N SER A 36 -2.88 -11.28 1.52
CA SER A 36 -2.44 -11.12 0.14
C SER A 36 -0.93 -11.41 0.02
N PRO A 37 -0.39 -11.71 -1.17
CA PRO A 37 1.04 -11.87 -1.37
C PRO A 37 1.86 -10.67 -0.87
N HIS A 38 1.28 -9.47 -1.01
CA HIS A 38 1.88 -8.22 -0.55
C HIS A 38 1.79 -8.07 0.97
N GLY A 39 0.62 -8.36 1.56
CA GLY A 39 0.46 -8.39 3.01
C GLY A 39 1.39 -9.36 3.71
N ARG A 40 1.61 -10.55 3.13
CA ARG A 40 2.60 -11.50 3.63
C ARG A 40 4.00 -10.89 3.65
N ARG A 41 4.40 -10.19 2.58
CA ARG A 41 5.71 -9.52 2.50
C ARG A 41 5.89 -8.48 3.60
N TYR A 42 4.83 -7.76 3.98
CA TYR A 42 4.85 -6.84 5.11
C TYR A 42 4.97 -7.54 6.46
N LEU A 43 4.22 -8.63 6.67
CA LEU A 43 4.24 -9.38 7.93
C LEU A 43 5.55 -10.15 8.15
N THR A 44 6.21 -10.59 7.08
CA THR A 44 7.54 -11.21 7.15
C THR A 44 8.68 -10.20 6.97
N GLY A 45 8.38 -8.90 7.08
CA GLY A 45 9.36 -7.81 6.99
C GLY A 45 10.21 -7.68 8.26
N HIS A 46 10.95 -6.57 8.34
CA HIS A 46 11.75 -6.20 9.51
C HIS A 46 11.34 -4.78 9.93
N PHE A 47 11.41 -4.45 11.23
CA PHE A 47 11.26 -3.06 11.64
C PHE A 47 12.24 -2.16 10.88
N ARG A 48 11.78 -0.98 10.46
CA ARG A 48 12.68 -0.02 9.83
C ARG A 48 13.75 0.41 10.83
N VAL A 49 15.01 0.33 10.40
CA VAL A 49 16.15 0.77 11.19
C VAL A 49 16.85 1.84 10.38
N ASP A 50 16.79 3.07 10.89
CA ASP A 50 17.52 4.20 10.34
C ASP A 50 18.75 4.45 11.21
N VAL A 51 19.94 4.43 10.61
CA VAL A 51 21.21 4.75 11.27
C VAL A 51 21.67 6.11 10.78
N VAL A 52 21.69 7.10 11.66
CA VAL A 52 22.29 8.40 11.37
C VAL A 52 23.79 8.29 11.61
N ASP A 53 24.59 8.50 10.58
CA ASP A 53 26.04 8.48 10.73
C ASP A 53 26.57 9.75 11.42
N ARG A 54 27.89 9.80 11.65
CA ARG A 54 28.55 10.93 12.32
C ARG A 54 28.48 12.24 11.53
N THR A 55 28.12 12.20 10.25
CA THR A 55 27.95 13.36 9.38
C THR A 55 26.52 13.87 9.37
N GLY A 56 25.59 13.19 10.05
CA GLY A 56 24.17 13.51 10.08
C GLY A 56 23.39 12.92 8.90
N ILE A 57 24.00 12.05 8.09
CA ILE A 57 23.32 11.38 6.98
C ILE A 57 22.57 10.16 7.53
N THR A 58 21.28 10.07 7.21
CA THR A 58 20.44 8.92 7.57
C THR A 58 20.61 7.79 6.55
N HIS A 59 21.06 6.63 7.04
CA HIS A 59 21.16 5.38 6.28
C HIS A 59 20.00 4.46 6.65
N VAL A 60 19.24 4.02 5.66
CA VAL A 60 18.15 3.06 5.86
C VAL A 60 18.74 1.65 5.84
N VAL A 61 18.79 1.00 6.99
CA VAL A 61 19.38 -0.34 7.18
C VAL A 61 18.35 -1.45 6.99
N ALA A 62 17.06 -1.14 7.20
CA ALA A 62 15.95 -2.03 6.90
C ALA A 62 14.75 -1.23 6.37
N ASP A 63 14.21 -1.61 5.21
CA ASP A 63 13.24 -0.81 4.44
C ASP A 63 11.80 -1.39 4.46
N ARG A 64 11.57 -2.52 5.14
CA ARG A 64 10.27 -3.22 5.11
C ARG A 64 9.51 -3.04 6.41
N ASP A 65 9.14 -1.80 6.73
CA ASP A 65 8.62 -1.40 8.04
C ASP A 65 7.30 -2.10 8.42
N THR A 66 7.41 -3.32 8.96
CA THR A 66 6.29 -4.07 9.52
C THR A 66 5.63 -3.28 10.65
N GLY A 67 6.38 -2.49 11.41
CA GLY A 67 5.86 -1.67 12.50
C GLY A 67 4.91 -0.59 12.00
N LEU A 68 5.25 0.08 10.91
CA LEU A 68 4.40 1.09 10.28
C LEU A 68 3.07 0.48 9.78
N GLU A 69 3.14 -0.64 9.07
CA GLU A 69 1.95 -1.34 8.55
C GLU A 69 1.04 -1.82 9.70
N LEU A 70 1.63 -2.33 10.79
CA LEU A 70 0.87 -2.74 11.99
C LEU A 70 0.21 -1.55 12.70
N LEU A 71 0.89 -0.40 12.80
CA LEU A 71 0.31 0.80 13.39
C LEU A 71 -0.88 1.30 12.55
N TRP A 72 -0.74 1.30 11.22
CA TRP A 72 -1.84 1.69 10.33
C TRP A 72 -3.04 0.76 10.46
N ASP A 73 -2.83 -0.57 10.47
CA ASP A 73 -3.93 -1.51 10.65
C ASP A 73 -4.54 -1.45 12.05
N TRP A 74 -3.76 -1.12 13.08
CA TRP A 74 -4.29 -0.89 14.42
C TRP A 74 -5.24 0.31 14.45
N VAL A 75 -4.89 1.44 13.82
CA VAL A 75 -5.79 2.60 13.69
C VAL A 75 -7.05 2.21 12.91
N ARG A 76 -6.90 1.45 11.82
CA ARG A 76 -8.02 0.92 11.03
C ARG A 76 -8.99 0.12 11.88
N LEU A 77 -8.50 -0.88 12.62
CA LEU A 77 -9.32 -1.76 13.46
C LEU A 77 -10.11 -0.97 14.51
N ASN A 78 -9.51 0.05 15.10
CA ASN A 78 -10.13 0.80 16.20
C ASN A 78 -11.09 1.91 15.73
N ARG A 79 -10.89 2.49 14.54
CA ARG A 79 -11.62 3.69 14.09
C ARG A 79 -12.34 3.54 12.75
N TYR A 80 -11.88 2.64 11.90
CA TYR A 80 -12.38 2.42 10.53
C TYR A 80 -12.59 0.92 10.26
N PRO A 81 -13.40 0.20 11.06
CA PRO A 81 -13.51 -1.26 10.98
C PRO A 81 -14.03 -1.78 9.63
N ASN A 82 -14.73 -0.93 8.88
CA ASN A 82 -15.26 -1.26 7.55
C ASN A 82 -14.23 -1.07 6.42
N ALA A 83 -13.11 -0.40 6.68
CA ALA A 83 -12.04 -0.26 5.68
C ALA A 83 -11.26 -1.58 5.55
N PRO A 84 -10.83 -1.96 4.33
CA PRO A 84 -10.09 -3.19 4.11
C PRO A 84 -8.70 -3.13 4.74
N SER A 85 -8.21 -4.26 5.24
CA SER A 85 -6.84 -4.35 5.74
C SER A 85 -5.85 -4.32 4.58
N ARG A 86 -4.79 -3.53 4.71
CA ARG A 86 -3.64 -3.53 3.77
C ARG A 86 -2.98 -4.90 3.67
N PHE A 87 -3.05 -5.72 4.74
CA PHE A 87 -2.52 -7.08 4.74
C PHE A 87 -3.36 -8.07 3.91
N GLN A 88 -4.60 -7.72 3.59
CA GLN A 88 -5.52 -8.56 2.81
C GLN A 88 -5.85 -7.94 1.45
N SER A 89 -5.34 -6.74 1.15
CA SER A 89 -5.67 -6.01 -0.06
C SER A 89 -4.74 -6.34 -1.23
N ILE A 90 -5.28 -6.22 -2.45
CA ILE A 90 -4.51 -6.07 -3.68
C ILE A 90 -4.41 -4.57 -3.98
N PHE A 91 -3.20 -4.09 -4.25
CA PHE A 91 -2.93 -2.67 -4.46
C PHE A 91 -3.10 -2.30 -5.93
N ALA A 92 -3.82 -1.23 -6.19
CA ALA A 92 -4.05 -0.72 -7.54
C ALA A 92 -4.08 0.82 -7.56
N PHE A 93 -4.25 1.37 -8.74
CA PHE A 93 -4.34 2.81 -9.02
C PHE A 93 -5.51 3.07 -9.95
N GLU A 94 -6.15 4.23 -9.81
CA GLU A 94 -7.24 4.64 -10.73
C GLU A 94 -6.67 5.21 -12.04
N THR A 95 -5.50 5.83 -11.97
CA THR A 95 -4.91 6.61 -13.07
C THR A 95 -3.51 6.10 -13.40
N ARG A 96 -3.08 6.24 -14.66
CA ARG A 96 -1.71 5.92 -15.05
C ARG A 96 -0.71 6.92 -14.48
N GLU A 97 -1.14 8.16 -14.30
CA GLU A 97 -0.36 9.24 -13.71
C GLU A 97 0.09 8.91 -12.28
N ASP A 98 -0.77 8.27 -11.48
CA ASP A 98 -0.39 7.81 -10.14
C ASP A 98 0.50 6.56 -10.20
N VAL A 99 0.34 5.67 -11.19
CA VAL A 99 1.29 4.56 -11.41
C VAL A 99 2.68 5.10 -11.74
N THR A 100 2.78 6.04 -12.70
CA THR A 100 4.05 6.65 -13.11
C THR A 100 4.75 7.34 -11.95
N GLU A 101 4.00 8.04 -11.10
CA GLU A 101 4.53 8.66 -9.88
C GLU A 101 5.00 7.65 -8.86
N PHE A 102 4.22 6.59 -8.63
CA PHE A 102 4.62 5.51 -7.76
C PHE A 102 5.95 4.91 -8.22
N VAL A 103 6.07 4.61 -9.51
CA VAL A 103 7.29 4.04 -10.08
C VAL A 103 8.46 5.03 -10.00
N THR A 104 8.21 6.32 -10.19
CA THR A 104 9.23 7.37 -10.04
C THR A 104 9.74 7.48 -8.60
N ARG A 105 8.87 7.33 -7.60
CA ARG A 105 9.27 7.42 -6.18
C ARG A 105 9.87 6.15 -5.61
N TYR A 106 9.36 4.99 -6.02
CA TYR A 106 9.62 3.72 -5.36
C TYR A 106 10.23 2.66 -6.29
N GLY A 107 10.52 3.01 -7.55
CA GLY A 107 11.03 2.11 -8.58
C GLY A 107 9.99 1.13 -9.12
N GLY A 108 10.43 0.20 -9.97
CA GLY A 108 9.59 -0.81 -10.60
C GLY A 108 9.22 -0.53 -12.06
N TYR A 109 10.05 0.19 -12.81
CA TYR A 109 9.87 0.41 -14.25
C TYR A 109 9.89 -0.89 -15.08
N ASP A 110 10.47 -1.96 -14.53
CA ASP A 110 10.50 -3.31 -15.09
C ASP A 110 9.24 -4.14 -14.77
N ALA A 111 8.38 -3.63 -13.89
CA ALA A 111 7.15 -4.31 -13.48
C ALA A 111 6.08 -4.26 -14.58
N GLY A 112 5.29 -5.33 -14.70
CA GLY A 112 4.18 -5.36 -15.65
C GLY A 112 3.00 -4.56 -15.12
N LEU A 113 2.47 -3.62 -15.92
CA LEU A 113 1.21 -2.94 -15.62
C LEU A 113 0.03 -3.73 -16.19
N TRP A 114 -0.99 -3.97 -15.36
CA TRP A 114 -2.16 -4.75 -15.72
C TRP A 114 -3.44 -3.98 -15.39
N LEU A 115 -4.45 -4.08 -16.25
CA LEU A 115 -5.82 -3.75 -15.87
C LEU A 115 -6.40 -4.93 -15.09
N VAL A 116 -7.05 -4.64 -13.97
CA VAL A 116 -7.73 -5.61 -13.13
C VAL A 116 -9.15 -5.17 -12.83
N GLU A 117 -10.03 -6.11 -12.52
CA GLU A 117 -11.42 -5.86 -12.10
C GLU A 117 -11.74 -6.50 -10.76
N THR A 118 -12.73 -5.96 -10.08
CA THR A 118 -13.27 -6.48 -8.82
C THR A 118 -14.79 -6.27 -8.78
N ASP A 119 -15.46 -6.97 -7.88
CA ASP A 119 -16.92 -6.93 -7.73
C ASP A 119 -17.42 -5.65 -7.03
N VAL A 120 -16.57 -5.04 -6.21
CA VAL A 120 -16.90 -3.88 -5.37
C VAL A 120 -15.95 -2.72 -5.63
N GLU A 121 -16.42 -1.50 -5.38
CA GLU A 121 -15.55 -0.33 -5.45
C GLU A 121 -14.36 -0.47 -4.50
N GLY A 122 -13.18 -0.12 -5.01
CA GLY A 122 -11.94 -0.16 -4.26
C GLY A 122 -11.86 0.94 -3.21
N PHE A 123 -11.15 0.68 -2.11
CA PHE A 123 -10.95 1.67 -1.06
C PHE A 123 -9.77 2.58 -1.41
N ARG A 124 -10.08 3.81 -1.80
CA ARG A 124 -9.12 4.83 -2.22
C ARG A 124 -8.48 5.55 -1.05
N ALA A 125 -7.16 5.62 -0.98
CA ALA A 125 -6.42 6.27 0.10
C ALA A 125 -5.18 7.02 -0.39
N ASP A 126 -4.75 8.04 0.35
CA ASP A 126 -3.53 8.81 0.04
C ASP A 126 -2.29 8.07 0.57
N MET A 127 -1.69 7.25 -0.28
CA MET A 127 -0.50 6.45 0.04
C MET A 127 0.66 7.30 0.57
N SER A 128 0.77 8.56 0.15
CA SER A 128 1.89 9.39 0.61
C SER A 128 1.84 9.72 2.10
N LEU A 129 0.72 9.44 2.78
CA LEU A 129 0.61 9.49 4.24
C LEU A 129 1.27 8.30 4.96
N MET A 130 1.50 7.17 4.28
CA MET A 130 2.20 5.99 4.82
C MET A 130 3.68 6.30 5.07
N ARG A 131 3.99 6.97 6.18
CA ARG A 131 5.34 7.45 6.49
C ARG A 131 5.67 7.36 7.98
N ALA A 132 6.91 6.96 8.26
CA ALA A 132 7.46 6.99 9.61
C ALA A 132 7.80 8.42 10.05
N GLY A 133 7.61 8.69 11.34
CA GLY A 133 7.86 9.96 11.99
C GLY A 133 7.58 9.88 13.49
N PRO A 134 7.51 11.01 14.21
CA PRO A 134 7.09 11.02 15.60
C PRO A 134 5.71 10.35 15.76
N MET A 135 5.53 9.53 16.80
CA MET A 135 4.33 8.68 16.98
C MET A 135 3.02 9.46 16.88
N GLN A 136 2.94 10.63 17.50
CA GLN A 136 1.76 11.50 17.44
C GLN A 136 1.40 11.92 16.01
N ASN A 137 2.41 12.09 15.16
CA ASN A 137 2.21 12.41 13.75
C ASN A 137 1.76 11.17 12.97
N CYS A 138 2.38 10.01 13.21
CA CYS A 138 1.97 8.76 12.58
C CYS A 138 0.50 8.43 12.88
N LEU A 139 0.04 8.59 14.12
CA LEU A 139 -1.38 8.41 14.47
C LEU A 139 -2.29 9.36 13.69
N ARG A 140 -1.91 10.65 13.57
CA ARG A 140 -2.65 11.63 12.76
C ARG A 140 -2.67 11.24 11.28
N TRP A 141 -1.55 10.80 10.72
CA TRP A 141 -1.46 10.44 9.30
C TRP A 141 -2.21 9.16 8.98
N ALA A 142 -2.19 8.17 9.86
CA ALA A 142 -3.00 6.97 9.75
C ALA A 142 -4.50 7.31 9.79
N ASP A 143 -4.91 8.22 10.66
CA ASP A 143 -6.30 8.68 10.71
C ASP A 143 -6.73 9.33 9.39
N LEU A 144 -5.92 10.25 8.89
CA LEU A 144 -6.15 10.91 7.60
C LEU A 144 -6.21 9.91 6.45
N TYR A 145 -5.28 8.96 6.42
CA TYR A 145 -5.22 7.88 5.43
C TYR A 145 -6.54 7.10 5.37
N TRP A 146 -7.05 6.63 6.52
CA TRP A 146 -8.25 5.82 6.59
C TRP A 146 -9.56 6.63 6.46
N SER A 147 -9.52 7.93 6.73
CA SER A 147 -10.68 8.82 6.52
C SER A 147 -11.01 9.09 5.06
N GLN A 148 -10.08 8.79 4.13
CA GLN A 148 -10.16 9.10 2.69
C GLN A 148 -10.36 10.59 2.37
N GLN A 149 -10.13 11.49 3.33
CA GLN A 149 -10.37 12.92 3.11
C GLN A 149 -9.25 13.54 2.27
N PRO A 150 -9.57 14.14 1.11
CA PRO A 150 -8.59 14.87 0.34
C PRO A 150 -8.11 16.07 1.15
N ARG A 151 -6.80 16.25 1.24
CA ARG A 151 -6.22 17.36 1.97
C ARG A 151 -5.30 18.16 1.06
N PRO A 152 -5.64 19.41 0.74
CA PRO A 152 -4.70 20.31 0.08
C PRO A 152 -3.45 20.44 0.96
N ARG A 153 -2.28 20.16 0.40
CA ARG A 153 -0.99 20.34 1.08
C ARG A 153 -0.38 21.64 0.63
N SER A 154 0.23 22.37 1.57
CA SER A 154 0.97 23.59 1.29
C SER A 154 2.19 23.72 2.20
N GLY A 155 3.15 24.54 1.77
CA GLY A 155 4.39 24.80 2.50
C GLY A 155 5.15 23.52 2.87
N ARG A 156 5.57 23.42 4.13
CA ARG A 156 6.37 22.29 4.63
C ARG A 156 5.67 20.92 4.52
N GLU A 157 4.34 20.85 4.55
CA GLU A 157 3.64 19.57 4.34
C GLU A 157 3.78 19.11 2.89
N ALA A 158 3.72 20.03 1.91
CA ALA A 158 3.93 19.69 0.51
C ALA A 158 5.38 19.28 0.24
N GLU A 159 6.36 19.94 0.87
CA GLU A 159 7.78 19.55 0.80
C GLU A 159 8.03 18.17 1.42
N PHE A 160 7.39 17.87 2.56
CA PHE A 160 7.63 16.64 3.30
C PHE A 160 6.97 15.40 2.66
N PHE A 161 5.75 15.53 2.15
CA PHE A 161 5.01 14.40 1.57
C PHE A 161 5.05 14.35 0.03
N GLY A 162 5.45 15.45 -0.62
CA GLY A 162 5.32 15.61 -2.05
C GLY A 162 3.87 15.64 -2.53
N ARG A 163 3.70 15.40 -3.84
CA ARG A 163 2.38 15.26 -4.47
C ARG A 163 1.60 14.13 -3.79
N THR A 164 0.29 14.31 -3.63
CA THR A 164 -0.62 13.24 -3.23
C THR A 164 -0.50 12.08 -4.21
N LEU A 165 -0.35 10.86 -3.66
CA LEU A 165 -0.27 9.64 -4.44
C LEU A 165 -1.43 8.75 -4.02
N TRP A 166 -2.42 8.63 -4.89
CA TRP A 166 -3.60 7.83 -4.60
C TRP A 166 -3.32 6.36 -4.87
N GLU A 167 -3.58 5.52 -3.87
CA GLU A 167 -3.65 4.08 -4.05
C GLU A 167 -5.09 3.61 -3.83
N VAL A 168 -5.40 2.44 -4.37
CA VAL A 168 -6.68 1.76 -4.20
C VAL A 168 -6.41 0.39 -3.60
N LEU A 169 -7.03 0.13 -2.46
CA LEU A 169 -7.03 -1.16 -1.78
C LEU A 169 -8.25 -1.97 -2.29
N LEU A 170 -7.97 -3.00 -3.08
CA LEU A 170 -8.98 -3.90 -3.62
C LEU A 170 -9.13 -5.12 -2.72
N THR A 171 -10.35 -5.42 -2.32
CA THR A 171 -10.69 -6.65 -1.58
C THR A 171 -10.70 -7.83 -2.57
N PRO A 172 -9.91 -8.90 -2.33
CA PRO A 172 -9.97 -10.10 -3.14
C PRO A 172 -11.35 -10.79 -3.11
N PRO A 173 -11.73 -11.52 -4.17
CA PRO A 173 -10.95 -11.83 -5.37
C PRO A 173 -10.82 -10.65 -6.35
N VAL A 174 -9.71 -10.57 -7.07
CA VAL A 174 -9.46 -9.56 -8.13
C VAL A 174 -9.03 -10.26 -9.42
N THR A 175 -9.73 -10.02 -10.52
CA THR A 175 -9.48 -10.69 -11.81
C THR A 175 -8.55 -9.85 -12.68
N VAL A 176 -7.53 -10.50 -13.24
CA VAL A 176 -6.56 -9.89 -14.17
C VAL A 176 -7.13 -9.86 -15.58
N LEU A 177 -7.28 -8.67 -16.16
CA LEU A 177 -7.89 -8.50 -17.48
C LEU A 177 -6.88 -8.53 -18.61
N THR A 178 -5.99 -7.53 -18.67
CA THR A 178 -5.03 -7.39 -19.76
C THR A 178 -3.79 -6.64 -19.31
N ARG A 179 -2.67 -6.91 -19.97
CA ARG A 179 -1.46 -6.13 -19.80
C ARG A 179 -1.61 -4.81 -20.56
N VAL A 180 -1.05 -3.74 -20.00
CA VAL A 180 -0.99 -2.42 -20.62
C VAL A 180 0.43 -1.87 -20.50
N GLU A 181 0.75 -0.86 -21.32
CA GLU A 181 1.98 -0.10 -21.21
C GLU A 181 1.85 0.95 -20.10
N LEU A 182 2.97 1.19 -19.42
CA LEU A 182 3.11 2.28 -18.44
C LEU A 182 3.14 3.62 -19.16
#